data_AF-A0A812AM15-F1
#
_entry.id   AF-A0A812AM15-F1
#
_cell.length_a   1.000
_cell.length_b   1.000
_cell.length_c   1.000
_cell.angle_alpha   90.00
_cell.angle_beta   90.00
_cell.angle_gamma   90.00
#
_symmetry.space_group_name_H-M   'P 1'
#
loop_
_entity.id
_entity.type
_entity.pdbx_description
1 polymer ?
#
loop_
_entity_poly.entity_id
_entity_poly.type
_entity_poly.pdbx_seq_one_letter_code
_entity_poly.pdbx_strand_id
1 'polypeptide(L)'
;MHATVFPKFYLSIYLSIYLSPFLTIYTQLLNITNLYPEYLVFIVPEIQHRCAIPGLLNDTYEVQDTNHADLIMDYIPQYMKDGEQKYSNCYFYSNETLDSNGTMHACNSWVYDKSQYHTSVTSDLNLVCGRAIFTHHVKTAFFVGAFIVFVFGGWISDK
;
A
#
# COMPACT_ATOMS: atom_id res chain seq x y z
N MET A 1 31.69 -53.04 -30.75
CA MET A 1 30.49 -52.56 -30.01
C MET A 1 30.83 -51.25 -29.29
N HIS A 2 30.98 -50.12 -29.99
CA HIS A 2 31.30 -48.84 -29.34
C HIS A 2 30.95 -47.69 -30.32
N ALA A 3 29.67 -47.34 -30.46
CA ALA A 3 29.25 -46.22 -31.33
C ALA A 3 27.96 -45.50 -30.87
N THR A 4 27.44 -45.78 -29.67
CA THR A 4 26.15 -45.19 -29.21
C THR A 4 26.28 -44.30 -27.97
N VAL A 5 27.48 -44.17 -27.39
CA VAL A 5 27.71 -43.42 -26.14
C VAL A 5 28.00 -41.92 -26.39
N PHE A 6 28.69 -41.60 -27.50
CA PHE A 6 29.04 -40.21 -27.88
C PHE A 6 27.86 -39.23 -28.06
N PRO A 7 26.72 -39.59 -28.67
CA PRO A 7 25.62 -38.63 -28.86
C PRO A 7 24.89 -38.28 -27.55
N LYS A 8 24.86 -39.21 -26.58
CA LYS A 8 24.19 -38.98 -25.27
C LYS A 8 24.99 -38.04 -24.36
N PHE A 9 26.32 -38.16 -24.36
CA PHE A 9 27.19 -37.26 -23.60
C PHE A 9 27.14 -35.82 -24.13
N TYR A 10 27.16 -35.66 -25.46
CA TYR A 10 27.08 -34.34 -26.09
C TYR A 10 25.73 -33.66 -25.83
N LEU A 11 24.62 -34.40 -25.92
CA LEU A 11 23.29 -33.90 -25.61
C LEU A 11 23.13 -33.49 -24.14
N SER A 12 23.71 -34.25 -23.21
CA SER A 12 23.67 -33.93 -21.77
C SER A 12 24.44 -32.64 -21.44
N ILE A 13 25.61 -32.46 -22.03
CA ILE A 13 26.43 -31.24 -21.87
C ILE A 13 25.72 -30.04 -22.52
N TYR A 14 25.11 -30.23 -23.69
CA TYR A 14 24.35 -29.19 -24.36
C TYR A 14 23.11 -28.78 -23.56
N LEU A 15 22.31 -29.73 -23.05
CA LEU A 15 21.17 -29.43 -22.19
C LEU A 15 21.61 -28.70 -20.91
N SER A 16 22.70 -29.13 -20.26
CA SER A 16 23.14 -28.49 -19.01
C SER A 16 23.70 -27.08 -19.22
N ILE A 17 24.37 -26.80 -20.35
CA ILE A 17 24.87 -25.45 -20.67
C ILE A 17 23.73 -24.50 -21.06
N TYR A 18 22.67 -24.99 -21.73
CA TYR A 18 21.59 -24.13 -22.22
C TYR A 18 20.37 -24.07 -21.27
N LEU A 19 19.95 -25.17 -20.64
CA LEU A 19 18.81 -25.15 -19.69
C LEU A 19 19.17 -24.62 -18.30
N SER A 20 20.39 -24.87 -17.81
CA SER A 20 20.79 -24.40 -16.47
C SER A 20 20.74 -22.87 -16.33
N PRO A 21 21.35 -22.07 -17.23
CA PRO A 21 21.27 -20.62 -17.13
C PRO A 21 19.83 -20.12 -17.28
N PHE A 22 19.05 -20.68 -18.21
CA PHE A 22 17.63 -20.33 -18.37
C PHE A 22 16.82 -20.63 -17.11
N LEU A 23 17.03 -21.78 -16.47
CA LEU A 23 16.37 -22.16 -15.23
C LEU A 23 16.80 -21.27 -14.05
N THR A 24 18.08 -20.89 -13.97
CA THR A 24 18.55 -19.94 -12.95
C THR A 24 18.00 -18.53 -13.16
N ILE A 25 17.89 -18.07 -14.40
CA ILE A 25 17.29 -16.77 -14.74
C ILE A 25 15.79 -16.80 -14.44
N TYR A 26 15.11 -17.89 -14.77
CA TYR A 26 13.69 -18.09 -14.49
C TYR A 26 13.40 -18.14 -12.99
N THR A 27 14.22 -18.84 -12.21
CA THR A 27 14.08 -18.87 -10.74
C THR A 27 14.42 -17.52 -10.09
N GLN A 28 15.40 -16.79 -10.61
CA GLN A 28 15.68 -15.42 -10.16
C GLN A 28 14.53 -14.47 -10.52
N LEU A 29 13.97 -14.55 -11.73
CA LEU A 29 12.79 -13.78 -12.14
C LEU A 29 11.56 -14.13 -11.31
N LEU A 30 11.32 -15.41 -11.01
CA LEU A 30 10.24 -15.84 -10.12
C LEU A 30 10.40 -15.27 -8.71
N ASN A 31 11.60 -15.34 -8.13
CA ASN A 31 11.89 -14.74 -6.82
C ASN A 31 11.65 -13.23 -6.82
N ILE A 32 12.13 -12.55 -7.86
CA ILE A 32 11.91 -11.12 -8.11
C ILE A 32 10.41 -10.82 -8.15
N THR A 33 9.61 -11.54 -8.94
CA THR A 33 8.16 -11.32 -9.02
C THR A 33 7.39 -11.64 -7.75
N ASN A 34 7.84 -12.60 -6.94
CA ASN A 34 7.23 -12.94 -5.64
C ASN A 34 7.56 -11.91 -4.55
N LEU A 35 8.65 -11.14 -4.69
CA LEU A 35 9.08 -10.10 -3.75
C LEU A 35 8.35 -8.75 -3.91
N TYR A 36 7.95 -8.38 -5.13
CA TYR A 36 7.35 -7.06 -5.37
C TYR A 36 5.96 -6.81 -4.74
N PRO A 37 5.00 -7.76 -4.70
CA PRO A 37 3.70 -7.48 -4.11
C PRO A 37 3.78 -7.23 -2.60
N GLU A 38 4.76 -7.83 -1.91
CA GLU A 38 5.03 -7.57 -0.50
C GLU A 38 5.51 -6.13 -0.28
N TYR A 39 6.34 -5.60 -1.19
CA TYR A 39 6.87 -4.23 -1.07
C TYR A 39 5.82 -3.14 -1.29
N LEU A 40 4.78 -3.42 -2.08
CA LEU A 40 3.70 -2.46 -2.39
C LEU A 40 2.94 -2.02 -1.13
N VAL A 41 2.82 -2.92 -0.14
CA VAL A 41 2.21 -2.61 1.17
C VAL A 41 3.03 -1.56 1.93
N PHE A 42 4.35 -1.56 1.77
CA PHE A 42 5.24 -0.58 2.41
C PHE A 42 5.32 0.74 1.63
N ILE A 43 5.17 0.71 0.30
CA ILE A 43 5.17 1.95 -0.52
C ILE A 43 3.86 2.72 -0.32
N VAL A 44 2.72 2.04 -0.50
CA VAL A 44 1.38 2.65 -0.42
C VAL A 44 0.53 1.94 0.65
N PRO A 45 0.95 2.03 1.94
CA PRO A 45 0.20 1.47 3.05
C PRO A 45 -1.14 2.17 3.23
N GLU A 46 -2.09 1.46 3.80
CA GLU A 46 -3.30 2.05 4.36
C GLU A 46 -3.00 2.44 5.81
N ILE A 47 -2.71 3.72 6.03
CA ILE A 47 -2.33 4.24 7.35
C ILE A 47 -3.57 4.81 8.03
N GLN A 48 -3.68 4.56 9.33
CA GLN A 48 -4.69 5.21 10.16
C GLN A 48 -4.43 6.72 10.20
N HIS A 49 -5.49 7.49 9.99
CA HIS A 49 -5.40 8.92 9.89
C HIS A 49 -6.67 9.55 10.42
N ARG A 50 -6.52 10.79 10.86
CA ARG A 50 -7.63 11.66 11.22
C ARG A 50 -7.38 13.06 10.69
N CYS A 51 -8.36 13.93 10.86
CA CYS A 51 -8.24 15.32 10.50
C CYS A 51 -7.34 16.07 11.49
N ALA A 52 -6.51 16.97 10.97
CA ALA A 52 -5.73 17.87 11.80
C ALA A 52 -6.63 18.96 12.39
N ILE A 53 -6.48 19.22 13.69
CA ILE A 53 -7.31 20.19 14.39
C ILE A 53 -6.88 21.61 13.97
N PRO A 54 -7.80 22.45 13.47
CA PRO A 54 -7.47 23.81 13.07
C PRO A 54 -7.05 24.64 14.28
N GLY A 55 -5.89 25.32 14.18
CA GLY A 55 -5.38 26.18 15.25
C GLY A 55 -4.52 25.47 16.32
N LEU A 56 -4.43 24.13 16.29
CA LEU A 56 -3.52 23.39 17.15
C LEU A 56 -2.12 23.29 16.51
N LEU A 57 -1.14 23.97 17.11
CA LEU A 57 0.26 23.90 16.68
C LEU A 57 0.89 22.60 17.24
N ASN A 58 1.40 21.74 16.35
CA ASN A 58 2.01 20.44 16.67
C ASN A 58 1.03 19.31 17.06
N ASP A 59 -0.06 19.18 16.30
CA ASP A 59 -1.01 18.07 16.40
C ASP A 59 -0.36 16.72 16.01
N THR A 60 -0.57 15.67 16.81
CA THR A 60 -0.02 14.32 16.61
C THR A 60 -1.07 13.23 16.72
N TYR A 61 -0.94 12.13 15.98
CA TYR A 61 -1.99 11.11 15.97
C TYR A 61 -2.22 10.47 17.35
N GLU A 62 -1.17 10.26 18.12
CA GLU A 62 -1.32 9.77 19.49
C GLU A 62 -1.87 10.88 20.41
N VAL A 63 -2.76 10.49 21.33
CA VAL A 63 -3.30 11.37 22.36
C VAL A 63 -2.18 11.70 23.33
N GLN A 64 -1.85 12.98 23.43
CA GLN A 64 -0.72 13.46 24.26
C GLN A 64 -1.16 13.77 25.69
N ASP A 65 -2.30 14.45 25.84
CA ASP A 65 -2.79 14.98 27.12
C ASP A 65 -4.33 15.02 27.12
N THR A 66 -4.94 15.26 28.29
CA THR A 66 -6.41 15.32 28.45
C THR A 66 -7.04 16.39 27.58
N ASN A 67 -6.42 17.58 27.50
CA ASN A 67 -6.93 18.68 26.67
C ASN A 67 -6.92 18.32 25.17
N HIS A 68 -5.92 17.55 24.73
CA HIS A 68 -5.85 17.08 23.35
C HIS A 68 -6.95 16.04 23.08
N ALA A 69 -7.23 15.15 24.04
CA ALA A 69 -8.34 14.20 23.95
C ALA A 69 -9.70 14.91 23.84
N ASP A 70 -9.93 15.95 24.66
CA ASP A 70 -11.17 16.74 24.64
C ASP A 70 -11.34 17.46 23.29
N LEU A 71 -10.27 18.05 22.75
CA LEU A 71 -10.29 18.67 21.42
C LEU A 71 -10.57 17.65 20.30
N ILE A 72 -9.99 16.45 20.37
CA ILE A 72 -10.32 15.38 19.42
C ILE A 72 -11.80 15.02 19.51
N MET A 73 -12.34 14.89 20.72
CA MET A 73 -13.74 14.54 20.94
C MET A 73 -14.70 15.61 20.41
N ASP A 74 -14.36 16.89 20.56
CA ASP A 74 -15.18 18.02 20.12
C ASP A 74 -15.15 18.21 18.60
N TYR A 75 -13.97 18.13 17.97
CA TYR A 75 -13.82 18.41 16.54
C TYR A 75 -14.12 17.20 15.65
N ILE A 76 -13.92 15.97 16.14
CA ILE A 76 -13.98 14.78 15.28
C ILE A 76 -15.25 13.98 15.58
N PRO A 77 -16.19 13.90 14.62
CA PRO A 77 -17.43 13.18 14.81
C PRO A 77 -17.18 11.70 15.04
N GLN A 78 -17.89 11.14 16.00
CA GLN A 78 -17.94 9.72 16.25
C GLN A 78 -19.17 9.10 15.58
N TYR A 79 -19.04 7.89 15.09
CA TYR A 79 -20.13 7.10 14.56
C TYR A 79 -20.04 5.66 15.08
N MET A 80 -21.19 5.02 15.19
CA MET A 80 -21.24 3.59 15.49
C MET A 80 -21.04 2.79 14.21
N LYS A 81 -20.05 1.91 14.20
CA LYS A 81 -19.84 0.93 13.13
C LYS A 81 -19.59 -0.42 13.78
N ASP A 82 -20.47 -1.37 13.48
CA ASP A 82 -20.38 -2.75 13.99
C ASP A 82 -20.43 -2.84 15.53
N GLY A 83 -21.25 -2.00 16.17
CA GLY A 83 -21.38 -1.96 17.64
C GLY A 83 -20.21 -1.28 18.37
N GLU A 84 -19.20 -0.80 17.64
CA GLU A 84 -18.03 -0.10 18.18
C GLU A 84 -18.12 1.40 17.86
N GLN A 85 -17.72 2.26 18.82
CA GLN A 85 -17.60 3.70 18.59
C GLN A 85 -16.29 3.98 17.83
N LYS A 86 -16.40 4.58 16.64
CA LYS A 86 -15.25 4.96 15.81
C LYS A 86 -15.28 6.43 15.47
N TYR A 87 -14.11 7.05 15.43
CA TYR A 87 -13.93 8.41 14.95
C TYR A 87 -14.00 8.48 13.43
N SER A 88 -14.44 9.61 12.90
CA SER A 88 -14.35 9.97 11.48
C SER A 88 -12.94 10.32 11.07
N ASN A 89 -12.46 9.63 10.04
CA ASN A 89 -11.12 9.86 9.49
C ASN A 89 -11.07 11.05 8.52
N CYS A 90 -12.22 11.45 7.97
CA CYS A 90 -12.30 12.32 6.78
C CYS A 90 -13.12 13.58 6.95
N TYR A 91 -13.82 13.70 8.07
CA TYR A 91 -14.69 14.83 8.35
C TYR A 91 -14.45 15.35 9.75
N PHE A 92 -14.66 16.65 9.93
CA PHE A 92 -14.56 17.34 11.21
C PHE A 92 -15.67 18.39 11.33
N TYR A 93 -15.97 18.80 12.56
CA TYR A 93 -16.84 19.93 12.82
C TYR A 93 -16.04 21.23 12.72
N SER A 94 -16.44 22.14 11.83
CA SER A 94 -15.92 23.50 11.88
C SER A 94 -16.63 24.24 13.00
N ASN A 95 -15.87 24.90 13.88
CA ASN A 95 -16.41 25.72 14.96
C ASN A 95 -17.04 27.02 14.42
N GLU A 96 -18.10 26.89 13.63
CA GLU A 96 -19.01 27.99 13.29
C GLU A 96 -20.26 27.78 14.13
N THR A 97 -20.16 28.25 15.38
CA THR A 97 -21.21 28.32 16.41
C THR A 97 -21.65 26.99 17.04
N LEU A 98 -21.63 26.98 18.38
CA LEU A 98 -22.24 26.01 19.30
C LEU A 98 -23.78 26.03 19.17
N ASP A 99 -24.30 25.84 17.97
CA ASP A 99 -25.73 25.87 17.69
C ASP A 99 -26.14 24.60 16.95
N SER A 100 -26.11 23.46 17.67
CA SER A 100 -26.77 22.16 17.47
C SER A 100 -26.89 21.52 16.05
N ASN A 101 -26.30 22.13 15.03
CA ASN A 101 -26.28 21.78 13.61
C ASN A 101 -24.89 22.08 13.06
N GLY A 102 -23.84 21.67 13.81
CA GLY A 102 -22.46 21.81 13.37
C GLY A 102 -22.31 21.26 11.96
N THR A 103 -21.95 22.12 11.01
CA THR A 103 -21.78 21.70 9.62
C THR A 103 -20.56 20.79 9.54
N MET A 104 -20.76 19.60 8.97
CA MET A 104 -19.68 18.65 8.78
C MET A 104 -18.85 19.08 7.55
N HIS A 105 -17.57 19.37 7.76
CA HIS A 105 -16.66 19.76 6.69
C HIS A 105 -15.66 18.66 6.37
N ALA A 106 -15.32 18.55 5.09
CA ALA A 106 -14.26 17.68 4.64
C ALA A 106 -12.90 18.23 5.07
N CYS A 107 -12.01 17.34 5.48
CA CYS A 107 -10.71 17.73 6.00
C CYS A 107 -9.76 18.16 4.87
N ASN A 108 -8.99 19.22 5.12
CA ASN A 108 -7.98 19.72 4.20
C ASN A 108 -6.54 19.34 4.62
N SER A 109 -6.39 18.96 5.89
CA SER A 109 -5.13 18.56 6.52
C SER A 109 -5.35 17.34 7.41
N TRP A 110 -4.36 16.45 7.45
CA TRP A 110 -4.47 15.16 8.14
C TRP A 110 -3.27 14.92 9.05
N VAL A 111 -3.53 14.14 10.10
CA VAL A 111 -2.51 13.62 11.01
C VAL A 111 -2.54 12.11 10.93
N TYR A 112 -1.36 11.52 10.70
CA TYR A 112 -1.18 10.10 10.46
C TYR A 112 -0.59 9.39 11.68
N ASP A 113 -1.02 8.15 11.90
CA ASP A 113 -0.35 7.28 12.86
C ASP A 113 1.07 6.97 12.41
N LYS A 114 2.04 7.19 13.30
CA LYS A 114 3.46 6.96 13.07
C LYS A 114 3.99 5.72 13.78
N SER A 115 3.11 4.91 14.39
CA SER A 115 3.49 3.70 15.14
C SER A 115 4.25 2.67 14.30
N GLN A 116 3.82 2.46 13.06
CA GLN A 116 4.41 1.48 12.13
C GLN A 116 5.21 2.15 11.01
N TYR A 117 4.77 3.32 10.54
CA TYR A 117 5.33 3.99 9.37
C TYR A 117 5.64 5.45 9.72
N HIS A 118 6.93 5.80 9.74
CA HIS A 118 7.33 7.20 9.97
C HIS A 118 6.95 8.12 8.81
N THR A 119 7.13 7.63 7.58
CA THR A 119 6.85 8.32 6.31
C THR A 119 6.44 7.30 5.27
N SER A 120 5.52 7.66 4.39
CA SER A 120 5.01 6.80 3.32
C SER A 120 4.49 7.65 2.16
N VAL A 121 4.30 7.05 0.98
CA VAL A 121 3.71 7.76 -0.16
C VAL A 121 2.30 8.24 0.16
N THR A 122 1.53 7.45 0.93
CA THR A 122 0.17 7.81 1.34
C THR A 122 0.15 9.07 2.22
N SER A 123 1.05 9.15 3.22
CA SER A 123 1.16 10.30 4.12
C SER A 123 1.76 11.53 3.46
N ASP A 124 2.77 11.35 2.62
CA ASP A 124 3.52 12.46 2.03
C ASP A 124 2.70 13.18 0.95
N LEU A 125 1.88 12.43 0.20
CA LEU A 125 1.03 12.97 -0.86
C LEU A 125 -0.43 13.20 -0.42
N ASN A 126 -0.76 12.93 0.85
CA ASN A 126 -2.11 12.99 1.40
C ASN A 126 -3.15 12.24 0.55
N LEU A 127 -2.87 10.96 0.25
CA LEU A 127 -3.71 10.11 -0.58
C LEU A 127 -4.82 9.42 0.23
N VAL A 128 -5.50 10.18 1.08
CA VAL A 128 -6.58 9.69 1.96
C VAL A 128 -7.92 10.31 1.60
N CYS A 129 -9.00 9.74 2.15
CA CYS A 129 -10.36 10.24 1.98
C CYS A 129 -10.74 10.42 0.50
N GLY A 130 -11.01 11.65 0.04
CA GLY A 130 -11.35 11.92 -1.36
C GLY A 130 -10.26 11.52 -2.36
N ARG A 131 -9.01 11.34 -1.91
CA ARG A 131 -7.87 10.90 -2.74
C ARG A 131 -7.47 9.45 -2.49
N ALA A 132 -8.18 8.71 -1.64
CA ALA A 132 -7.90 7.29 -1.37
C ALA A 132 -7.97 6.43 -2.65
N ILE A 133 -8.82 6.82 -3.61
CA ILE A 133 -8.97 6.12 -4.89
C ILE A 133 -7.65 5.97 -5.66
N PHE A 134 -6.73 6.92 -5.53
CA PHE A 134 -5.42 6.85 -6.17
C PHE A 134 -4.58 5.70 -5.62
N THR A 135 -4.65 5.43 -4.31
CA THR A 135 -3.91 4.31 -3.72
C THR A 135 -4.38 2.96 -4.26
N HIS A 136 -5.70 2.81 -4.44
CA HIS A 136 -6.29 1.60 -5.03
C HIS A 136 -5.89 1.46 -6.50
N HIS A 137 -5.96 2.53 -7.29
CA HIS A 137 -5.57 2.47 -8.70
C HIS A 137 -4.09 2.14 -8.89
N VAL A 138 -3.19 2.70 -8.07
CA VAL A 138 -1.77 2.33 -8.12
C VAL A 138 -1.59 0.85 -7.83
N LYS A 139 -2.29 0.32 -6.82
CA LYS A 139 -2.24 -1.12 -6.50
C LYS A 139 -2.77 -1.97 -7.65
N THR A 140 -3.91 -1.62 -8.22
CA THR A 140 -4.48 -2.34 -9.37
C THR A 140 -3.57 -2.28 -10.59
N ALA A 141 -3.04 -1.10 -10.93
CA ALA A 141 -2.14 -0.93 -12.07
C ALA A 141 -0.87 -1.77 -11.92
N PHE A 142 -0.32 -1.86 -10.72
CA PHE A 142 0.81 -2.74 -10.41
C PHE A 142 0.49 -4.21 -10.70
N PHE A 143 -0.63 -4.74 -10.17
CA PHE A 143 -0.99 -6.15 -10.38
C PHE A 143 -1.37 -6.46 -11.83
N VAL A 144 -2.04 -5.53 -12.53
CA VAL A 144 -2.35 -5.67 -13.96
C VAL A 144 -1.06 -5.69 -14.78
N GLY A 145 -0.10 -4.79 -14.49
CA GLY A 145 1.21 -4.78 -15.13
C GLY A 145 1.96 -6.10 -14.91
N ALA A 146 1.96 -6.61 -13.68
CA ALA A 146 2.57 -7.91 -13.38
C ALA A 146 1.90 -9.05 -14.18
N PHE A 147 0.58 -9.08 -14.25
CA PHE A 147 -0.16 -10.08 -15.03
C PHE A 147 0.20 -10.06 -16.52
N ILE A 148 0.27 -8.87 -17.11
CA ILE A 148 0.69 -8.70 -18.51
C ILE A 148 2.11 -9.27 -18.70
N VAL A 149 3.06 -8.93 -17.83
CA VAL A 149 4.44 -9.43 -17.93
C VAL A 149 4.48 -10.95 -17.85
N PHE A 150 3.69 -11.59 -16.97
CA PHE A 150 3.65 -13.05 -16.88
C PHE A 150 3.10 -13.70 -18.15
N VAL A 151 2.00 -13.21 -18.70
CA VAL A 151 1.38 -13.77 -19.91
C VAL A 151 2.30 -13.63 -21.12
N PHE A 152 2.81 -12.42 -21.36
CA PHE A 152 3.69 -12.16 -22.49
C PHE A 152 5.07 -12.81 -22.33
N GLY A 153 5.62 -12.81 -21.11
CA GLY A 153 6.88 -13.48 -20.80
C GLY A 153 6.81 -14.98 -21.03
N GLY A 154 5.71 -15.63 -20.63
CA GLY A 154 5.46 -17.04 -20.92
C GLY A 154 5.38 -17.31 -22.42
N TRP A 155 4.62 -16.49 -23.17
CA TRP A 155 4.49 -16.64 -24.62
C TRP A 155 5.83 -16.47 -25.36
N ILE A 156 6.68 -15.53 -24.92
CA ILE A 156 8.03 -15.35 -25.49
C ILE A 156 8.94 -16.54 -25.13
N SER A 157 8.81 -17.10 -23.93
CA SER A 157 9.63 -18.25 -23.51
C SER A 157 9.31 -19.53 -24.29
N ASP A 158 8.07 -19.70 -24.74
CA ASP A 158 7.64 -20.87 -25.51
C ASP A 158 8.09 -20.83 -26.98
N LYS A 159 8.59 -19.68 -27.46
CA LYS A 159 8.94 -19.46 -28.86
C LYS A 159 10.45 -19.34 -29.09
#